data_AF-A0A974PUV2-F1
#
_entry.id   AF-A0A974PUV2-F1
#
_cell.length_a   1.000
_cell.length_b   1.000
_cell.length_c   1.000
_cell.angle_alpha   90.00
_cell.angle_beta   90.00
_cell.angle_gamma   90.00
#
_symmetry.space_group_name_H-M   'P 1'
#
loop_
_entity.id
_entity.type
_entity.pdbx_description
1 polymer ?
#
loop_
_entity_poly.entity_id
_entity_poly.type
_entity_poly.pdbx_seq_one_letter_code
_entity_poly.pdbx_strand_id
1 'polypeptide(L)'
;MTKPVRLPRPDPYRKARFREIAREIVAKDRYNRKYGLSVDTAGAIANALERAYREGINGGENRPAPIIEYPDNGPMDWALIPPRPRNAFWSICLFTLSRGDRPARGGRLVPAITERGTSGWMLVVPGHTYEKQFGDKTVAPLVRLGLLEADDDDPAHRVVSKRGEETWSQFVQRGGQFPEDLTNL
;
A
#
# COMPACT_ATOMS: atom_id res chain seq x y z
N MET A 1 35.41 26.35 -1.89
CA MET A 1 34.02 26.33 -2.40
C MET A 1 33.58 24.90 -2.61
N THR A 2 32.83 24.33 -1.66
CA THR A 2 32.22 23.00 -1.77
C THR A 2 31.04 23.09 -2.75
N LYS A 3 31.09 22.34 -3.86
CA LYS A 3 29.96 22.22 -4.81
C LYS A 3 28.73 21.72 -4.04
N PRO A 4 27.55 22.33 -4.21
CA PRO A 4 26.33 21.79 -3.61
C PRO A 4 26.08 20.41 -4.21
N VAL A 5 26.03 19.39 -3.36
CA VAL A 5 25.61 18.04 -3.73
C VAL A 5 24.17 18.18 -4.22
N ARG A 6 23.95 18.05 -5.54
CA ARG A 6 22.59 17.95 -6.10
C ARG A 6 21.98 16.69 -5.51
N LEU A 7 21.07 16.84 -4.55
CA LEU A 7 20.29 15.74 -4.05
C LEU A 7 19.54 15.13 -5.25
N PRO A 8 19.73 13.83 -5.54
CA PRO A 8 18.96 13.19 -6.59
C PRO A 8 17.47 13.28 -6.25
N ARG A 9 16.63 13.46 -7.29
CA ARG A 9 15.18 13.52 -7.09
C ARG A 9 14.71 12.25 -6.36
N PRO A 10 13.73 12.35 -5.44
CA PRO A 10 13.23 11.19 -4.71
C PRO A 10 12.71 10.13 -5.67
N ASP A 11 13.32 8.95 -5.66
CA ASP A 11 12.83 7.79 -6.38
C ASP A 11 11.74 7.10 -5.53
N PRO A 12 10.46 7.13 -5.95
CA PRO A 12 9.36 6.58 -5.16
C PRO A 12 9.43 5.05 -5.04
N TYR A 13 10.05 4.37 -6.00
CA TYR A 13 10.23 2.91 -5.99
C TYR A 13 11.28 2.49 -4.98
N ARG A 14 12.37 3.26 -4.84
CA ARG A 14 13.33 3.06 -3.73
C ARG A 14 12.64 3.17 -2.38
N LYS A 15 11.78 4.19 -2.21
CA LYS A 15 11.03 4.38 -0.97
C LYS A 15 10.02 3.25 -0.73
N ALA A 16 9.37 2.74 -1.78
CA ALA A 16 8.47 1.60 -1.69
C ALA A 16 9.21 0.33 -1.24
N ARG A 17 10.33 -0.02 -1.90
CA ARG A 17 11.19 -1.15 -1.50
C ARG A 17 11.64 -1.05 -0.04
N PHE A 18 12.10 0.14 0.38
CA PHE A 18 12.53 0.34 1.76
C PHE A 18 11.40 0.13 2.78
N ARG A 19 10.16 0.48 2.43
CA ARG A 19 8.99 0.23 3.30
C ARG A 19 8.67 -1.26 3.42
N GLU A 20 8.85 -2.05 2.37
CA GLU A 20 8.70 -3.52 2.46
C GLU A 20 9.75 -4.12 3.39
N ILE A 21 11.03 -3.74 3.21
CA ILE A 21 12.12 -4.20 4.09
C ILE A 21 11.84 -3.83 5.56
N ALA A 22 11.40 -2.60 5.81
CA ALA A 22 11.05 -2.17 7.17
C ALA A 22 9.89 -3.00 7.76
N ARG A 23 8.87 -3.34 6.95
CA ARG A 23 7.78 -4.22 7.37
C ARG A 23 8.28 -5.61 7.73
N GLU A 24 9.14 -6.20 6.90
CA GLU A 24 9.70 -7.53 7.14
C GLU A 24 10.51 -7.59 8.43
N ILE A 25 11.36 -6.59 8.68
CA ILE A 25 12.14 -6.50 9.92
C ILE A 25 11.21 -6.49 11.14
N VAL A 26 10.20 -5.63 11.14
CA VAL A 26 9.24 -5.52 12.27
C VAL A 26 8.40 -6.79 12.42
N ALA A 27 7.99 -7.40 11.31
CA ALA A 27 7.23 -8.65 11.34
C ALA A 27 8.05 -9.80 11.95
N LYS A 28 9.32 -9.94 11.52
CA LYS A 28 10.26 -10.94 12.06
C LYS A 28 10.57 -10.70 13.53
N ASP A 29 10.82 -9.44 13.93
CA ASP A 29 11.00 -9.05 15.34
C ASP A 29 9.82 -9.48 16.20
N ARG A 30 8.58 -9.16 15.78
CA ARG A 30 7.36 -9.55 16.51
C ARG A 30 7.20 -11.06 16.59
N TYR A 31 7.44 -11.78 15.49
CA TYR A 31 7.38 -13.24 15.46
C TYR A 31 8.38 -13.85 16.44
N ASN A 32 9.65 -13.46 16.36
CA ASN A 32 10.70 -14.00 17.22
C ASN A 32 10.40 -13.75 18.70
N ARG A 33 9.97 -12.54 19.07
CA ARG A 33 9.55 -12.23 20.45
C ARG A 33 8.39 -13.11 20.92
N LYS A 34 7.38 -13.33 20.08
CA LYS A 34 6.22 -14.16 20.42
C LYS A 34 6.61 -15.60 20.75
N TYR A 35 7.64 -16.14 20.09
CA TYR A 35 8.08 -17.52 20.23
C TYR A 35 9.37 -17.68 21.04
N GLY A 36 9.82 -16.64 21.76
CA GLY A 36 11.01 -16.69 22.61
C GLY A 36 12.34 -16.88 21.85
N LEU A 37 12.36 -16.60 20.53
CA LEU A 37 13.55 -16.68 19.71
C LEU A 37 14.42 -15.43 19.89
N SER A 38 15.73 -15.56 19.66
CA SER A 38 16.65 -14.42 19.68
C SER A 38 16.28 -13.37 18.63
N VAL A 39 16.46 -12.10 18.99
CA VAL A 39 16.08 -10.94 18.18
C VAL A 39 17.30 -10.06 17.94
N ASP A 40 17.60 -9.78 16.66
CA ASP A 40 18.63 -8.80 16.25
C ASP A 40 18.03 -7.75 15.31
N THR A 41 17.15 -6.92 15.87
CA THR A 41 16.47 -5.86 15.09
C THR A 41 17.44 -4.74 14.74
N ALA A 42 18.40 -4.45 15.62
CA ALA A 42 19.40 -3.41 15.38
C ALA A 42 20.33 -3.78 14.21
N GLY A 43 20.85 -5.01 14.18
CA GLY A 43 21.65 -5.51 13.06
C GLY A 43 20.85 -5.57 11.76
N ALA A 44 19.58 -6.00 11.81
CA ALA A 44 18.70 -6.00 10.64
C ALA A 44 18.48 -4.59 10.07
N ILE A 45 18.29 -3.58 10.93
CA ILE A 45 18.16 -2.18 10.53
C ILE A 45 19.48 -1.67 9.93
N ALA A 46 20.62 -1.95 10.58
CA ALA A 46 21.93 -1.52 10.09
C ALA A 46 22.22 -2.07 8.68
N ASN A 47 21.98 -3.36 8.46
CA ASN A 47 22.14 -4.00 7.15
C ASN A 47 21.20 -3.40 6.09
N ALA A 48 19.95 -3.10 6.45
CA ALA A 48 19.00 -2.48 5.54
C ALA A 48 19.42 -1.06 5.13
N LEU A 49 19.93 -0.27 6.08
CA LEU A 49 20.48 1.06 5.82
C LEU A 49 21.72 1.01 4.94
N GLU A 50 22.66 0.09 5.22
CA GLU A 50 23.86 -0.10 4.42
C GLU A 50 23.52 -0.50 2.98
N ARG A 51 22.60 -1.45 2.81
CA ARG A 51 22.14 -1.87 1.49
C ARG A 51 21.49 -0.71 0.71
N ALA A 52 20.60 0.03 1.35
CA ALA A 52 19.95 1.19 0.72
C ALA A 52 20.97 2.28 0.32
N TYR A 53 22.01 2.48 1.14
CA TYR A 53 23.11 3.39 0.83
C TYR A 53 23.92 2.93 -0.38
N ARG A 54 24.33 1.65 -0.42
CA ARG A 54 25.05 1.06 -1.57
C ARG A 54 24.23 1.10 -2.85
N GLU A 55 22.94 0.79 -2.79
CA GLU A 55 22.02 0.92 -3.94
C GLU A 55 21.93 2.38 -4.43
N GLY A 56 21.95 3.36 -3.51
CA GLY A 56 21.96 4.78 -3.83
C GLY A 56 23.22 5.23 -4.57
N ILE A 57 24.39 4.71 -4.18
CA ILE A 57 25.69 4.98 -4.84
C ILE A 57 25.73 4.31 -6.22
N ASN A 58 25.43 3.01 -6.29
CA ASN A 58 25.50 2.24 -7.54
C ASN A 58 24.48 2.72 -8.58
N GLY A 59 23.32 3.21 -8.13
CA GLY A 59 22.32 3.86 -8.99
C GLY A 59 22.66 5.31 -9.38
N GLY A 60 23.80 5.84 -8.92
CA GLY A 60 24.34 7.14 -9.31
C GLY A 60 25.20 7.12 -10.58
N GLU A 61 25.65 5.93 -11.02
CA GLU A 61 26.35 5.76 -12.29
C GLU A 61 25.34 5.51 -13.43
N ASN A 62 25.03 6.57 -14.19
CA ASN A 62 24.52 6.53 -15.56
C ASN A 62 23.23 5.75 -15.89
N ARG A 63 22.33 5.51 -14.94
CA ARG A 63 20.91 5.28 -15.28
C ARG A 63 20.06 6.41 -14.72
N PRO A 64 19.43 7.24 -15.57
CA PRO A 64 18.29 8.01 -15.11
C PRO A 64 17.34 7.03 -14.43
N ALA A 65 16.99 7.27 -13.16
CA ALA A 65 15.82 6.64 -12.60
C ALA A 65 14.69 6.88 -13.62
N PRO A 66 13.95 5.84 -14.06
CA PRO A 66 12.88 6.04 -15.02
C PRO A 66 12.05 7.21 -14.51
N ILE A 67 11.86 8.21 -15.37
CA ILE A 67 10.95 9.31 -15.08
C ILE A 67 9.59 8.65 -15.10
N ILE A 68 9.14 8.23 -13.93
CA ILE A 68 7.79 7.74 -13.75
C ILE A 68 6.98 9.01 -13.58
N GLU A 69 6.55 9.52 -14.73
CA GLU A 69 5.42 10.42 -14.79
C GLU A 69 4.27 9.64 -14.15
N TYR A 70 3.85 10.09 -12.98
CA TYR A 70 2.55 9.69 -12.48
C TYR A 70 1.56 10.33 -13.46
N PRO A 71 0.81 9.56 -14.26
CA PRO A 71 -0.35 10.17 -14.87
C PRO A 71 -1.21 10.64 -13.70
N ASP A 72 -1.46 11.95 -13.62
CA ASP A 72 -2.26 12.53 -12.54
C ASP A 72 -3.63 11.82 -12.45
N ASN A 73 -4.08 11.21 -13.56
CA ASN A 73 -5.37 10.53 -13.73
C ASN A 73 -5.31 9.05 -14.13
N GLY A 74 -4.17 8.36 -14.00
CA GLY A 74 -4.04 6.94 -14.41
C GLY A 74 -3.89 5.94 -13.27
N PRO A 75 -3.97 4.62 -13.56
CA PRO A 75 -3.79 3.56 -12.57
C PRO A 75 -2.43 3.70 -11.89
N MET A 76 -2.42 3.48 -10.58
CA MET A 76 -1.20 3.52 -9.77
C MET A 76 -0.50 2.16 -9.80
N ASP A 77 0.83 2.16 -9.83
CA ASP A 77 1.58 0.92 -9.65
C ASP A 77 1.35 0.35 -8.24
N TRP A 78 0.98 -0.93 -8.17
CA TRP A 78 0.58 -1.62 -6.96
C TRP A 78 1.64 -1.54 -5.85
N ALA A 79 2.91 -1.57 -6.22
CA ALA A 79 4.04 -1.48 -5.28
C ALA A 79 4.13 -0.13 -4.56
N LEU A 80 3.55 0.94 -5.12
CA LEU A 80 3.61 2.28 -4.54
C LEU A 80 2.57 2.49 -3.41
N ILE A 81 1.56 1.62 -3.33
CA ILE A 81 0.60 1.63 -2.23
C ILE A 81 1.32 1.13 -0.96
N PRO A 82 1.36 1.90 0.14
CA PRO A 82 2.07 1.47 1.34
C PRO A 82 1.54 0.14 1.87
N PRO A 83 2.38 -0.73 2.46
CA PRO A 83 2.03 -2.14 2.69
C PRO A 83 0.72 -2.36 3.46
N ARG A 84 0.51 -1.63 4.56
CA ARG A 84 -0.69 -1.78 5.38
C ARG A 84 -1.96 -1.27 4.68
N PRO A 85 -1.98 -0.05 4.11
CA PRO A 85 -3.05 0.39 3.21
C PRO A 85 -3.30 -0.55 2.03
N ARG A 86 -2.26 -1.11 1.40
CA ARG A 86 -2.37 -2.04 0.27
C ARG A 86 -3.14 -3.30 0.63
N ASN A 87 -2.86 -3.90 1.79
CA ASN A 87 -3.60 -5.06 2.28
C ASN A 87 -5.09 -4.74 2.52
N ALA A 88 -5.39 -3.53 3.01
CA ALA A 88 -6.76 -3.08 3.16
C ALA A 88 -7.44 -2.86 1.80
N PHE A 89 -6.77 -2.17 0.88
CA PHE A 89 -7.26 -1.88 -0.46
C PHE A 89 -7.54 -3.15 -1.25
N TRP A 90 -6.63 -4.13 -1.24
CA TRP A 90 -6.83 -5.46 -1.82
C TRP A 90 -8.10 -6.12 -1.29
N SER A 91 -8.34 -6.05 0.03
CA SER A 91 -9.56 -6.62 0.62
C SER A 91 -10.80 -5.88 0.12
N ILE A 92 -10.77 -4.55 0.16
CA ILE A 92 -11.87 -3.71 -0.32
C ILE A 92 -12.21 -4.07 -1.76
N CYS A 93 -11.25 -3.98 -2.68
CA CYS A 93 -11.47 -4.30 -4.09
C CYS A 93 -11.93 -5.73 -4.33
N LEU A 94 -11.37 -6.71 -3.63
CA LEU A 94 -11.79 -8.10 -3.78
C LEU A 94 -13.28 -8.29 -3.48
N PHE A 95 -13.78 -7.65 -2.42
CA PHE A 95 -15.17 -7.81 -2.00
C PHE A 95 -16.14 -6.88 -2.73
N THR A 96 -15.70 -5.69 -3.18
CA THR A 96 -16.55 -4.73 -3.90
C THR A 96 -16.57 -4.98 -5.41
N LEU A 97 -15.39 -5.22 -6.01
CA LEU A 97 -15.18 -5.31 -7.47
C LEU A 97 -15.03 -6.75 -7.98
N SER A 98 -14.71 -7.71 -7.11
CA SER A 98 -14.34 -9.09 -7.49
C SER A 98 -13.06 -9.15 -8.36
N ARG A 99 -12.76 -10.33 -8.92
CA ARG A 99 -11.62 -10.60 -9.83
C ARG A 99 -12.04 -10.71 -11.30
N GLY A 100 -13.24 -10.23 -11.66
CA GLY A 100 -13.78 -10.27 -13.02
C GLY A 100 -14.45 -11.59 -13.42
N ASP A 101 -14.33 -12.65 -12.62
CA ASP A 101 -15.04 -13.92 -12.77
C ASP A 101 -16.46 -13.90 -12.19
N ARG A 102 -16.76 -12.89 -11.38
CA ARG A 102 -18.05 -12.67 -10.75
C ARG A 102 -18.43 -11.19 -10.87
N PRO A 103 -19.73 -10.88 -10.95
CA PRO A 103 -20.18 -9.49 -10.99
C PRO A 103 -19.69 -8.72 -9.75
N ALA A 104 -19.27 -7.48 -9.97
CA ALA A 104 -19.01 -6.53 -8.89
C ALA A 104 -20.29 -6.40 -8.06
N ARG A 105 -20.16 -6.54 -6.74
CA ARG A 105 -21.32 -6.49 -5.83
C ARG A 105 -21.63 -5.08 -5.40
N GLY A 106 -20.72 -4.16 -5.70
CA GLY A 106 -20.66 -2.86 -5.04
C GLY A 106 -20.30 -3.03 -3.57
N GLY A 107 -20.08 -1.90 -2.93
CA GLY A 107 -19.84 -1.85 -1.50
C GLY A 107 -19.16 -0.56 -1.13
N ARG A 108 -19.31 -0.19 0.14
CA ARG A 108 -18.87 1.09 0.66
C ARG A 108 -18.27 0.91 2.04
N LEU A 109 -17.36 1.80 2.37
CA LEU A 109 -16.86 1.96 3.71
C LEU A 109 -17.76 2.96 4.43
N VAL A 110 -18.31 2.54 5.55
CA VAL A 110 -19.08 3.40 6.45
C VAL A 110 -18.23 3.74 7.68
N PRO A 111 -18.34 4.96 8.25
CA PRO A 111 -17.69 5.28 9.51
C PRO A 111 -18.07 4.30 10.61
N ALA A 112 -17.09 3.81 11.37
CA ALA A 112 -17.32 2.86 12.45
C ALA A 112 -16.32 3.05 13.59
N ILE A 113 -16.67 2.53 14.77
CA ILE A 113 -15.73 2.39 15.88
C ILE A 113 -15.07 1.02 15.76
N THR A 114 -13.74 1.02 15.68
CA THR A 114 -12.95 -0.21 15.65
C THR A 114 -13.05 -0.97 16.97
N GLU A 115 -12.75 -2.27 16.98
CA GLU A 115 -12.65 -3.09 18.21
C GLU A 115 -11.78 -2.47 19.33
N ARG A 116 -10.83 -1.59 18.96
CA ARG A 116 -9.95 -0.88 19.90
C ARG A 116 -10.54 0.42 20.44
N GLY A 117 -11.80 0.72 20.14
CA GLY A 117 -12.46 1.97 20.52
C GLY A 117 -12.01 3.20 19.73
N THR A 118 -11.24 3.02 18.64
CA THR A 118 -10.74 4.13 17.81
C THR A 118 -11.59 4.31 16.55
N SER A 119 -11.64 5.53 16.01
CA SER A 119 -12.32 5.79 14.73
C SER A 119 -11.73 4.95 13.59
N GLY A 120 -12.62 4.44 12.75
CA GLY A 120 -12.29 3.64 11.59
C GLY A 120 -13.45 3.52 10.64
N TRP A 121 -13.40 2.46 9.85
CA TRP A 121 -14.23 2.25 8.69
C TRP A 121 -14.65 0.79 8.64
N MET A 122 -15.92 0.52 8.40
CA MET A 122 -16.45 -0.81 8.21
C MET A 122 -16.82 -1.00 6.73
N LEU A 123 -16.35 -2.07 6.12
CA LEU A 123 -16.76 -2.43 4.77
C LEU A 123 -18.13 -3.09 4.81
N VAL A 124 -19.08 -2.51 4.09
CA VAL A 124 -20.43 -3.02 3.91
C VAL A 124 -20.60 -3.44 2.45
N VAL A 125 -20.96 -4.70 2.24
CA VAL A 125 -21.15 -5.29 0.92
C VAL A 125 -22.57 -5.83 0.82
N PRO A 126 -23.35 -5.48 -0.22
CA PRO A 126 -24.69 -6.00 -0.40
C PRO A 126 -24.73 -7.54 -0.41
N GLY A 127 -25.66 -8.12 0.35
CA GLY A 127 -25.87 -9.57 0.40
C GLY A 127 -24.76 -10.37 1.09
N HIS A 128 -23.84 -9.71 1.81
CA HIS A 128 -22.82 -10.39 2.61
C HIS A 128 -22.71 -9.81 4.02
N THR A 129 -22.68 -10.68 5.02
CA THR A 129 -22.22 -10.38 6.37
C THR A 129 -20.68 -10.39 6.43
N TYR A 130 -20.04 -9.65 5.52
CA TYR A 130 -18.60 -9.47 5.57
C TYR A 130 -18.26 -8.30 6.49
N GLU A 131 -18.01 -8.61 7.75
CA GLU A 131 -17.64 -7.60 8.74
C GLU A 131 -16.12 -7.47 8.79
N LYS A 132 -15.58 -6.52 8.02
CA LYS A 132 -14.18 -6.12 8.15
C LYS A 132 -14.05 -4.65 8.47
N GLN A 133 -13.31 -4.38 9.54
CA GLN A 133 -13.03 -3.04 10.01
C GLN A 133 -11.59 -2.63 9.67
N PHE A 134 -11.42 -1.36 9.35
CA PHE A 134 -10.14 -0.73 9.05
C PHE A 134 -9.98 0.51 9.92
N GLY A 135 -8.84 0.64 10.60
CA GLY A 135 -8.55 1.87 11.34
C GLY A 135 -8.30 3.04 10.40
N ASP A 136 -8.62 4.25 10.84
CA ASP A 136 -8.56 5.46 10.01
C ASP A 136 -7.16 5.69 9.39
N LYS A 137 -6.09 5.46 10.16
CA LYS A 137 -4.69 5.54 9.69
C LYS A 137 -4.36 4.58 8.53
N THR A 138 -5.19 3.56 8.30
CA THR A 138 -5.05 2.61 7.18
C THR A 138 -5.80 3.09 5.93
N VAL A 139 -6.95 3.76 6.11
CA VAL A 139 -7.81 4.24 5.02
C VAL A 139 -7.37 5.62 4.51
N ALA A 140 -6.94 6.53 5.38
CA ALA A 140 -6.52 7.88 5.01
C ALA A 140 -5.41 7.94 3.93
N PRO A 141 -4.42 7.03 3.88
CA PRO A 141 -3.50 6.96 2.75
C PRO A 141 -4.17 6.61 1.43
N LEU A 142 -5.18 5.73 1.41
CA LEU A 142 -5.87 5.33 0.19
C LEU A 142 -6.68 6.49 -0.41
N VAL A 143 -7.32 7.29 0.44
CA VAL A 143 -7.99 8.53 0.02
C VAL A 143 -6.99 9.53 -0.54
N ARG A 144 -5.86 9.74 0.13
CA ARG A 144 -4.81 10.66 -0.36
C ARG A 144 -4.16 10.22 -1.67
N LEU A 145 -4.13 8.92 -1.95
CA LEU A 145 -3.66 8.36 -3.22
C LEU A 145 -4.75 8.39 -4.31
N GLY A 146 -5.95 8.86 -3.99
CA GLY A 146 -7.09 8.90 -4.91
C GLY A 146 -7.63 7.52 -5.27
N LEU A 147 -7.38 6.49 -4.45
CA LEU A 147 -7.87 5.12 -4.67
C LEU A 147 -9.25 4.88 -4.04
N LEU A 148 -9.62 5.72 -3.08
CA LEU A 148 -10.94 5.79 -2.48
C LEU A 148 -11.43 7.22 -2.56
N GLU A 149 -12.72 7.41 -2.77
CA GLU A 149 -13.37 8.71 -2.83
C GLU A 149 -14.66 8.73 -2.01
N ALA A 150 -15.23 9.92 -1.82
CA ALA A 150 -16.53 10.06 -1.18
C ALA A 150 -17.61 9.44 -2.07
N ASP A 151 -18.60 8.79 -1.44
CA ASP A 151 -19.78 8.32 -2.15
C ASP A 151 -20.64 9.54 -2.57
N ASP A 152 -21.18 9.53 -3.79
CA ASP A 152 -22.01 10.62 -4.31
C ASP A 152 -23.34 10.73 -3.55
N ASP A 153 -23.88 9.59 -3.10
CA ASP A 153 -25.14 9.53 -2.34
C ASP A 153 -24.97 9.97 -0.88
N ASP A 154 -23.80 9.71 -0.29
CA ASP A 154 -23.49 10.06 1.09
C ASP A 154 -21.98 10.37 1.26
N PRO A 155 -21.60 11.66 1.38
CA PRO A 155 -20.21 12.07 1.55
C PRO A 155 -19.53 11.54 2.82
N ALA A 156 -20.27 10.97 3.78
CA ALA A 156 -19.70 10.30 4.94
C ALA A 156 -19.15 8.90 4.60
N HIS A 157 -19.63 8.29 3.52
CA HIS A 157 -19.16 6.98 3.04
C HIS A 157 -17.97 7.12 2.09
N ARG A 158 -17.22 6.03 1.92
CA ARG A 158 -16.17 5.94 0.91
C ARG A 158 -16.39 4.75 -0.02
N VAL A 159 -16.16 4.96 -1.30
CA VAL A 159 -16.22 3.93 -2.35
C VAL A 159 -14.86 3.83 -3.05
N VAL A 160 -14.67 2.77 -3.82
CA VAL A 160 -13.49 2.67 -4.69
C VAL A 160 -13.66 3.67 -5.82
N SER A 161 -12.67 4.54 -6.01
CA SER A 161 -12.73 5.53 -7.07
C SER A 161 -12.47 4.89 -8.43
N LYS A 162 -12.76 5.61 -9.52
CA LYS A 162 -12.37 5.18 -10.88
C LYS A 162 -10.88 4.83 -10.98
N ARG A 163 -10.00 5.67 -10.42
CA ARG A 163 -8.55 5.40 -10.37
C ARG A 163 -8.25 4.12 -9.59
N GLY A 164 -8.98 3.88 -8.50
CA GLY A 164 -8.89 2.65 -7.71
C GLY A 164 -9.30 1.41 -8.51
N GLU A 165 -10.38 1.49 -9.28
CA GLU A 165 -10.85 0.42 -10.17
C GLU A 165 -9.84 0.09 -11.27
N GLU A 166 -9.29 1.12 -11.92
CA GLU A 166 -8.25 0.96 -12.94
C GLU A 166 -6.98 0.34 -12.36
N THR A 167 -6.58 0.78 -11.15
CA THR A 167 -5.44 0.23 -10.41
C THR A 167 -5.64 -1.25 -10.06
N TRP A 168 -6.84 -1.61 -9.58
CA TRP A 168 -7.20 -3.00 -9.28
C TRP A 168 -7.23 -3.87 -10.54
N SER A 169 -7.82 -3.35 -11.62
CA SER A 169 -7.89 -4.05 -12.90
C SER A 169 -6.49 -4.35 -13.44
N GLN A 170 -5.58 -3.37 -13.38
CA GLN A 170 -4.19 -3.56 -13.78
C GLN A 170 -3.48 -4.62 -12.91
N PHE A 171 -3.69 -4.61 -11.59
CA PHE A 171 -3.15 -5.61 -10.68
C PHE A 171 -3.60 -7.03 -11.05
N VAL A 172 -4.90 -7.23 -11.28
CA VAL A 172 -5.47 -8.52 -11.69
C VAL A 172 -4.96 -8.96 -13.05
N GLN A 173 -4.93 -8.06 -14.04
CA GLN A 173 -4.41 -8.35 -15.40
C GLN A 173 -2.94 -8.76 -15.39
N ARG A 174 -2.13 -8.21 -14.48
CA ARG A 174 -0.73 -8.60 -14.28
C ARG A 174 -0.56 -9.89 -13.46
N GLY A 175 -1.66 -10.57 -13.13
CA GLY A 175 -1.65 -11.85 -12.43
C GLY A 175 -1.61 -11.76 -10.91
N GLY A 176 -1.86 -10.58 -10.33
CA GLY A 176 -1.85 -10.39 -8.88
C GLY A 176 -2.89 -11.25 -8.14
N GLN A 177 -2.46 -12.03 -7.15
CA GLN A 177 -3.30 -12.90 -6.32
C GLN A 177 -3.43 -12.35 -4.90
N PHE A 178 -2.32 -11.97 -4.29
CA PHE A 178 -2.23 -11.53 -2.91
C PHE A 178 -1.74 -10.09 -2.81
N PRO A 179 -2.01 -9.38 -1.71
CA PRO A 179 -1.56 -8.00 -1.54
C PRO A 179 -0.05 -7.81 -1.72
N GLU A 180 0.74 -8.83 -1.40
CA GLU A 180 2.19 -8.87 -1.49
C GLU A 180 2.72 -9.19 -2.91
N ASP A 181 1.85 -9.49 -3.88
CA ASP A 181 2.28 -9.73 -5.25
C ASP A 181 2.62 -8.44 -5.98
N LEU A 182 3.48 -8.53 -7.00
CA LEU A 182 3.90 -7.40 -7.84
C LEU A 182 4.58 -6.26 -7.04
N THR A 183 5.16 -6.57 -5.87
CA THR A 183 5.92 -5.63 -5.03
C THR A 183 7.43 -5.78 -5.15
N ASN A 184 7.90 -6.82 -5.83
CA ASN A 184 9.31 -7.04 -6.13
C ASN A 184 9.70 -6.09 -7.27
N LEU A 185 10.31 -4.97 -6.89
CA LEU A 185 10.76 -3.88 -7.77
C LEU A 185 12.25 -3.95 -8.06
#